data_AF-A0A2A5E5C2-F1
#
_entry.id   AF-A0A2A5E5C2-F1
#
_cell.length_a   1.000
_cell.length_b   1.000
_cell.length_c   1.000
_cell.angle_alpha   90.00
_cell.angle_beta   90.00
_cell.angle_gamma   90.00
#
_symmetry.space_group_name_H-M   'P 1'
#
loop_
_entity.id
_entity.type
_entity.pdbx_description
1 polymer ?
#
loop_
_entity_poly.entity_id
_entity_poly.type
_entity_poly.pdbx_seq_one_letter_code
_entity_poly.pdbx_strand_id
1 'polypeptide(L)'
;MKGIKITVMMLIICQAVIAQTKTAKEVTTKRMERLDSKVDLTDDQESKISEIIFASATEMIALKKSGSFEREEMKELKKKERNLIKSQLTSKQLTTLKEANETRHLEHQKRKNDRMIQRNTRTETRDLILAKRHRFENLLSIDEKAIIEKARTLKPERIKGKKTKGALTPEQKTERKEAHIQIRKLLKPVVKNHKKELDIIQSEMPAKEPKSSNEKKKKNNGFYTKFLLMK
;
A
#
# COMPACT_ATOMS: atom_id res chain seq x y z
N MET A 1 -9.06 -21.60 -35.10
CA MET A 1 -7.71 -20.98 -34.91
C MET A 1 -7.69 -19.74 -33.99
N LYS A 2 -8.67 -19.51 -33.10
CA LYS A 2 -8.67 -18.36 -32.16
C LYS A 2 -8.26 -18.73 -30.71
N GLY A 3 -8.35 -20.01 -30.34
CA GLY A 3 -7.97 -20.50 -29.00
C GLY A 3 -6.46 -20.63 -28.75
N ILE A 4 -5.67 -20.90 -29.80
CA ILE A 4 -4.21 -21.11 -29.67
C ILE A 4 -3.47 -19.81 -29.29
N LYS A 5 -4.00 -18.64 -29.71
CA LYS A 5 -3.35 -17.35 -29.45
C LYS A 5 -3.43 -16.92 -27.98
N ILE A 6 -4.47 -17.34 -27.24
CA ILE A 6 -4.68 -16.93 -25.85
C ILE A 6 -3.83 -17.78 -24.90
N THR A 7 -3.72 -19.08 -25.14
CA THR A 7 -2.88 -19.99 -24.34
C THR A 7 -1.38 -19.74 -24.53
N VAL A 8 -0.93 -19.42 -25.76
CA VAL A 8 0.46 -19.05 -26.02
C VAL A 8 0.81 -17.70 -25.38
N MET A 9 -0.09 -16.71 -25.40
CA MET A 9 0.16 -15.41 -24.76
C MET A 9 0.19 -15.50 -23.23
N MET A 10 -0.58 -16.42 -22.61
CA MET A 10 -0.56 -16.66 -21.17
C MET A 10 0.71 -17.41 -20.72
N LEU A 11 1.24 -18.33 -21.54
CA LEU A 11 2.53 -18.99 -21.31
C LEU A 11 3.72 -18.02 -21.39
N ILE A 12 3.69 -17.06 -22.33
CA ILE A 12 4.73 -16.02 -22.46
C ILE A 12 4.72 -15.07 -21.24
N ILE A 13 3.55 -14.74 -20.69
CA ILE A 13 3.44 -13.88 -19.50
C ILE A 13 3.94 -14.60 -18.24
N CYS A 14 3.68 -15.91 -18.10
CA CYS A 14 4.22 -16.70 -17.00
C CYS A 14 5.76 -16.82 -17.06
N GLN A 15 6.36 -16.90 -18.25
CA GLN A 15 7.82 -16.88 -18.41
C GLN A 15 8.42 -15.48 -18.19
N ALA A 16 7.72 -14.40 -18.55
CA ALA A 16 8.19 -13.04 -18.33
C ALA A 16 8.27 -12.65 -16.84
N VAL A 17 7.45 -13.25 -15.97
CA VAL A 17 7.54 -13.08 -14.51
C VAL A 17 8.70 -13.88 -13.91
N ILE A 18 9.07 -15.01 -14.53
CA ILE A 18 10.23 -15.83 -14.13
C ILE A 18 11.56 -15.19 -14.59
N ALA A 19 11.55 -14.37 -15.65
CA ALA A 19 12.75 -13.77 -16.24
C ALA A 19 13.28 -12.47 -15.57
N GLN A 20 12.62 -11.91 -14.54
CA GLN A 20 13.18 -10.78 -13.77
C GLN A 20 14.26 -11.22 -12.75
N THR A 21 15.10 -12.19 -13.12
CA THR A 21 16.28 -12.53 -12.33
C THR A 21 17.34 -11.46 -12.60
N LYS A 22 17.52 -10.55 -11.64
CA LYS A 22 18.59 -9.53 -11.72
C LYS A 22 19.91 -10.23 -12.01
N THR A 23 20.65 -9.70 -12.98
CA THR A 23 22.00 -10.20 -13.30
C THR A 23 22.95 -9.98 -12.12
N ALA A 24 24.03 -10.77 -12.04
CA ALA A 24 25.05 -10.59 -11.00
C ALA A 24 25.62 -9.16 -11.03
N LYS A 25 25.85 -8.62 -12.24
CA LYS A 25 26.30 -7.23 -12.46
C LYS A 25 25.34 -6.20 -11.86
N GLU A 26 24.05 -6.30 -12.13
CA GLU A 26 23.05 -5.38 -11.54
C GLU A 26 22.93 -5.49 -10.02
N VAL A 27 23.20 -6.67 -9.47
CA VAL A 27 23.22 -6.87 -8.01
C VAL A 27 24.45 -6.19 -7.43
N THR A 28 25.61 -6.35 -8.05
CA THR A 28 26.87 -5.73 -7.63
C THR A 28 26.78 -4.21 -7.67
N THR A 29 26.39 -3.61 -8.80
CA THR A 29 26.29 -2.16 -8.92
C THR A 29 25.39 -1.55 -7.84
N LYS A 30 24.18 -2.09 -7.66
CA LYS A 30 23.24 -1.61 -6.64
C LYS A 30 23.72 -1.83 -5.20
N ARG A 31 24.62 -2.78 -4.97
CA ARG A 31 25.19 -3.02 -3.63
C ARG A 31 26.38 -2.11 -3.37
N MET A 32 27.23 -1.87 -4.36
CA MET A 32 28.31 -0.88 -4.30
C MET A 32 27.74 0.51 -4.06
N GLU A 33 26.78 0.96 -4.87
CA GLU A 33 26.10 2.26 -4.68
C GLU A 33 25.56 2.47 -3.25
N ARG A 34 25.06 1.40 -2.62
CA ARG A 34 24.55 1.46 -1.24
C ARG A 34 25.64 1.47 -0.19
N LEU A 35 26.78 0.87 -0.46
CA LEU A 35 27.92 0.87 0.44
C LEU A 35 28.63 2.23 0.36
N ASP A 36 28.88 2.72 -0.85
CA ASP A 36 29.51 4.01 -1.13
C ASP A 36 28.67 5.16 -0.56
N SER A 37 27.33 5.06 -0.61
CA SER A 37 26.45 6.06 0.01
C SER A 37 26.54 6.14 1.55
N LYS A 38 27.29 5.25 2.20
CA LYS A 38 27.40 5.17 3.67
C LYS A 38 28.83 5.31 4.17
N VAL A 39 29.81 4.88 3.38
CA VAL A 39 31.19 4.77 3.77
C VAL A 39 32.04 5.12 2.57
N ASP A 40 32.95 6.07 2.75
CA ASP A 40 33.93 6.41 1.71
C ASP A 40 34.93 5.26 1.60
N LEU A 41 34.99 4.62 0.43
CA LEU A 41 35.92 3.54 0.11
C LEU A 41 37.08 4.10 -0.71
N THR A 42 38.25 3.46 -0.61
CA THR A 42 39.34 3.72 -1.56
C THR A 42 39.12 2.90 -2.83
N ASP A 43 39.71 3.30 -3.96
CA ASP A 43 39.63 2.57 -5.24
C ASP A 43 40.00 1.08 -5.09
N ASP A 44 41.05 0.80 -4.31
CA ASP A 44 41.47 -0.56 -3.96
C ASP A 44 40.40 -1.36 -3.18
N GLN A 45 39.71 -0.70 -2.25
CA GLN A 45 38.62 -1.32 -1.49
C GLN A 45 37.41 -1.55 -2.39
N GLU A 46 37.06 -0.57 -3.24
CA GLU A 46 35.95 -0.68 -4.18
C GLU A 46 36.12 -1.85 -5.12
N SER A 47 37.31 -2.02 -5.72
CA SER A 47 37.61 -3.14 -6.62
C SER A 47 37.45 -4.48 -5.89
N LYS A 48 38.09 -4.65 -4.73
CA LYS A 48 38.05 -5.90 -3.96
C LYS A 48 36.63 -6.23 -3.48
N ILE A 49 35.89 -5.24 -3.00
CA ILE A 49 34.52 -5.42 -2.52
C ILE A 49 33.57 -5.74 -3.68
N SER A 50 33.73 -5.08 -4.84
CA SER A 50 32.95 -5.34 -6.05
C SER A 50 33.11 -6.79 -6.53
N GLU A 51 34.35 -7.31 -6.53
CA GLU A 51 34.65 -8.71 -6.85
C GLU A 51 33.98 -9.69 -5.87
N ILE A 52 34.10 -9.43 -4.56
CA ILE A 52 33.45 -10.24 -3.51
C ILE A 52 31.93 -10.31 -3.73
N ILE A 53 31.30 -9.15 -3.96
CA ILE A 53 29.86 -9.06 -4.18
C ILE A 53 29.47 -9.78 -5.48
N PHE A 54 30.25 -9.61 -6.55
CA PHE A 54 29.98 -10.24 -7.84
C PHE A 54 30.08 -11.76 -7.77
N ALA A 55 31.12 -12.30 -7.14
CA ALA A 55 31.27 -13.73 -6.92
C ALA A 55 30.07 -14.29 -6.12
N SER A 56 29.74 -13.65 -4.99
CA SER A 56 28.60 -14.03 -4.16
C SER A 56 27.26 -13.95 -4.92
N ALA A 57 27.05 -12.91 -5.72
CA ALA A 57 25.84 -12.76 -6.52
C ALA A 57 25.73 -13.86 -7.58
N THR A 58 26.84 -14.24 -8.20
CA THR A 58 26.90 -15.30 -9.21
C THR A 58 26.56 -16.66 -8.60
N GLU A 59 27.17 -17.01 -7.47
CA GLU A 59 26.86 -18.24 -6.73
C GLU A 59 25.39 -18.27 -6.26
N MET A 60 24.87 -17.16 -5.74
CA MET A 60 23.45 -17.06 -5.34
C MET A 60 22.48 -17.24 -6.51
N ILE A 61 22.84 -16.78 -7.71
CA ILE A 61 22.03 -16.97 -8.91
C ILE A 61 22.11 -18.43 -9.36
N ALA A 62 23.30 -19.04 -9.33
CA ALA A 62 23.49 -20.44 -9.65
C ALA A 62 22.70 -21.37 -8.71
N LEU A 63 22.78 -21.14 -7.40
CA LEU A 63 21.99 -21.86 -6.39
C LEU A 63 20.49 -21.71 -6.63
N LYS A 64 20.01 -20.51 -7.00
CA LYS A 64 18.59 -20.35 -7.32
C LYS A 64 18.16 -21.05 -8.60
N LYS A 65 19.07 -21.17 -9.58
CA LYS A 65 18.82 -21.86 -10.84
C LYS A 65 18.79 -23.38 -10.70
N SER A 66 19.47 -23.96 -9.71
CA SER A 66 19.45 -25.42 -9.47
C SER A 66 18.07 -25.93 -9.01
N GLY A 67 17.14 -25.05 -8.63
CA GLY A 67 15.75 -25.39 -8.33
C GLY A 67 15.52 -26.04 -6.97
N SER A 68 16.56 -26.62 -6.36
CA SER A 68 16.61 -27.08 -4.98
C SER A 68 17.88 -26.54 -4.33
N PHE A 69 17.71 -25.66 -3.34
CA PHE A 69 18.79 -25.12 -2.52
C PHE A 69 18.30 -25.03 -1.09
N GLU A 70 19.19 -25.28 -0.14
CA GLU A 70 18.81 -25.16 1.26
C GLU A 70 18.79 -23.70 1.69
N ARG A 71 17.87 -23.37 2.59
CA ARG A 71 17.78 -22.01 3.14
C ARG A 71 19.05 -21.64 3.92
N GLU A 72 19.70 -22.63 4.55
CA GLU A 72 20.92 -22.42 5.31
C GLU A 72 22.12 -22.12 4.41
N GLU A 73 22.28 -22.83 3.28
CA GLU A 73 23.34 -22.54 2.29
C GLU A 73 23.32 -21.08 1.83
N MET A 74 22.13 -20.54 1.51
CA MET A 74 21.98 -19.13 1.15
C MET A 74 22.34 -18.17 2.29
N LYS A 75 22.05 -18.53 3.54
CA LYS A 75 22.37 -17.69 4.70
C LYS A 75 23.87 -17.70 4.93
N GLU A 76 24.50 -18.85 4.83
CA GLU A 76 25.94 -19.01 4.96
C GLU A 76 26.68 -18.21 3.90
N LEU A 77 26.27 -18.32 2.63
CA LEU A 77 26.87 -17.56 1.53
C LEU A 77 26.79 -16.06 1.79
N LYS A 78 25.63 -15.54 2.22
CA LYS A 78 25.49 -14.12 2.61
C LYS A 78 26.29 -13.76 3.86
N LYS A 79 26.50 -14.68 4.79
CA LYS A 79 27.32 -14.46 5.98
C LYS A 79 28.80 -14.38 5.59
N LYS A 80 29.28 -15.31 4.75
CA LYS A 80 30.62 -15.32 4.17
C LYS A 80 30.90 -14.02 3.41
N GLU A 81 30.03 -13.64 2.48
CA GLU A 81 30.11 -12.36 1.75
C GLU A 81 30.27 -11.17 2.69
N ARG A 82 29.38 -11.04 3.69
CA ARG A 82 29.44 -9.92 4.66
C ARG A 82 30.73 -9.90 5.47
N ASN A 83 31.26 -11.06 5.83
CA ASN A 83 32.50 -11.14 6.59
C ASN A 83 33.71 -10.73 5.74
N LEU A 84 33.74 -11.17 4.47
CA LEU A 84 34.78 -10.78 3.51
C LEU A 84 34.74 -9.28 3.20
N ILE A 85 33.56 -8.68 3.05
CA ILE A 85 33.43 -7.23 2.88
C ILE A 85 33.97 -6.51 4.12
N LYS A 86 33.58 -6.95 5.32
CA LYS A 86 34.04 -6.34 6.58
C LYS A 86 35.56 -6.39 6.76
N SER A 87 36.23 -7.44 6.28
CA SER A 87 37.69 -7.55 6.39
C SER A 87 38.44 -6.58 5.47
N GLN A 88 37.78 -6.04 4.44
CA GLN A 88 38.36 -4.99 3.59
C GLN A 88 38.19 -3.58 4.19
N LEU A 89 37.37 -3.41 5.22
CA LEU A 89 37.06 -2.11 5.81
C LEU A 89 37.94 -1.83 7.03
N THR A 90 38.33 -0.57 7.19
CA THR A 90 39.02 -0.08 8.40
C THR A 90 38.09 -0.05 9.61
N SER A 91 38.66 0.02 10.82
CA SER A 91 37.89 0.14 12.06
C SER A 91 36.93 1.34 12.04
N LYS A 92 37.39 2.50 11.55
CA LYS A 92 36.58 3.72 11.39
C LYS A 92 35.43 3.53 10.40
N GLN A 93 35.69 2.91 9.25
CA GLN A 93 34.65 2.60 8.27
C GLN A 93 33.61 1.62 8.83
N LEU A 94 34.05 0.64 9.63
CA LEU A 94 33.16 -0.32 10.30
C LEU A 94 32.25 0.35 11.33
N THR A 95 32.73 1.34 12.09
CA THR A 95 31.89 2.10 13.04
C THR A 95 30.87 2.94 12.30
N THR A 96 31.27 3.67 11.26
CA THR A 96 30.34 4.45 10.42
C THR A 96 29.26 3.57 9.79
N LEU A 97 29.63 2.38 9.30
CA LEU A 97 28.69 1.43 8.73
C LEU A 97 27.69 0.90 9.78
N LYS A 98 28.14 0.68 11.04
CA LYS A 98 27.26 0.26 12.14
C LYS A 98 26.24 1.35 12.48
N GLU A 99 26.70 2.58 12.69
CA GLU A 99 25.84 3.73 13.00
C GLU A 99 24.79 3.95 11.91
N ALA A 100 25.21 3.96 10.63
CA ALA A 100 24.27 4.10 9.51
C ALA A 100 23.21 2.99 9.46
N ASN A 101 23.57 1.76 9.84
CA ASN A 101 22.62 0.66 9.91
C ASN A 101 21.66 0.78 11.12
N GLU A 102 22.14 1.26 12.26
CA GLU A 102 21.33 1.52 13.45
C GLU A 102 20.32 2.64 13.20
N THR A 103 20.75 3.77 12.63
CA THR A 103 19.84 4.88 12.25
C THR A 103 18.73 4.39 11.33
N ARG A 104 19.08 3.61 10.30
CA ARG A 104 18.10 3.02 9.38
C ARG A 104 17.14 2.05 10.09
N HIS A 105 17.65 1.27 11.04
CA HIS A 105 16.82 0.35 11.82
C HIS A 105 15.82 1.11 12.69
N LEU A 106 16.27 2.16 13.40
CA LEU A 106 15.41 3.04 14.19
C LEU A 106 14.35 3.72 13.33
N GLU A 107 14.73 4.25 12.17
CA GLU A 107 13.77 4.86 11.23
C GLU A 107 12.73 3.84 10.73
N HIS A 108 13.16 2.62 10.44
CA HIS A 108 12.25 1.53 10.06
C HIS A 108 11.27 1.18 11.18
N GLN A 109 11.75 1.07 12.42
CA GLN A 109 10.91 0.82 13.59
C GLN A 109 9.89 1.94 13.80
N LYS A 110 10.32 3.20 13.73
CA LYS A 110 9.44 4.37 13.81
C LYS A 110 8.33 4.29 12.75
N ARG A 111 8.67 4.07 11.48
CA ARG A 111 7.69 3.91 10.40
C ARG A 111 6.73 2.74 10.62
N LYS A 112 7.20 1.64 11.19
CA LYS A 112 6.36 0.48 11.52
C LYS A 112 5.36 0.84 12.63
N ASN A 113 5.82 1.53 13.67
CA ASN A 113 4.98 1.99 14.78
C ASN A 113 3.96 3.02 14.30
N ASP A 114 4.36 4.00 13.49
CA ASP A 114 3.45 4.99 12.90
C ASP A 114 2.34 4.32 12.08
N ARG A 115 2.68 3.30 11.27
CA ARG A 115 1.69 2.52 10.52
C ARG A 115 0.73 1.74 11.42
N MET A 116 1.23 1.22 12.55
CA MET A 116 0.40 0.52 13.53
C MET A 116 -0.56 1.49 14.22
N ILE A 117 -0.08 2.65 14.69
CA ILE A 117 -0.90 3.71 15.29
C ILE A 117 -1.97 4.18 14.29
N GLN A 118 -1.60 4.44 13.04
CA GLN A 118 -2.55 4.80 11.98
C GLN A 118 -3.58 3.71 11.69
N ARG A 119 -3.23 2.43 11.87
CA ARG A 119 -4.18 1.33 11.69
C ARG A 119 -5.15 1.27 12.87
N ASN A 120 -4.66 1.36 14.09
CA ASN A 120 -5.47 1.30 15.31
C ASN A 120 -6.45 2.47 15.36
N THR A 121 -5.97 3.69 15.14
CA THR A 121 -6.81 4.90 15.04
C THR A 121 -7.90 4.77 13.97
N ARG A 122 -7.62 4.16 12.81
CA ARG A 122 -8.64 3.89 11.77
C ARG A 122 -9.68 2.87 12.22
N THR A 123 -9.26 1.84 12.96
CA THR A 123 -10.16 0.82 13.52
C THR A 123 -11.06 1.45 14.58
N GLU A 124 -10.49 2.15 15.56
CA GLU A 124 -11.22 2.88 16.60
C GLU A 124 -12.21 3.88 16.00
N THR A 125 -11.78 4.67 15.01
CA THR A 125 -12.65 5.60 14.29
C THR A 125 -13.80 4.86 13.58
N ARG A 126 -13.52 3.71 12.95
CA ARG A 126 -14.55 2.90 12.28
C ARG A 126 -15.56 2.38 13.30
N ASP A 127 -15.10 1.83 14.41
CA ASP A 127 -15.94 1.24 15.44
C ASP A 127 -16.82 2.32 16.11
N LEU A 128 -16.25 3.50 16.35
CA LEU A 128 -16.99 4.68 16.80
C LEU A 128 -18.12 5.05 15.82
N ILE A 129 -17.85 5.13 14.51
CA ILE A 129 -18.87 5.45 13.51
C ILE A 129 -19.97 4.38 13.49
N LEU A 130 -19.59 3.10 13.55
CA LEU A 130 -20.56 2.00 13.54
C LEU A 130 -21.46 2.04 14.78
N ALA A 131 -20.88 2.26 15.97
CA ALA A 131 -21.66 2.44 17.19
C ALA A 131 -22.64 3.62 17.08
N LYS A 132 -22.18 4.76 16.55
CA LYS A 132 -23.05 5.93 16.29
C LYS A 132 -24.12 5.62 15.23
N ARG A 133 -23.80 4.83 14.19
CA ARG A 133 -24.75 4.42 13.16
C ARG A 133 -25.85 3.52 13.72
N HIS A 134 -25.49 2.56 14.57
CA HIS A 134 -26.47 1.71 15.27
C HIS A 134 -27.39 2.52 16.17
N ARG A 135 -26.85 3.46 16.96
CA ARG A 135 -27.68 4.36 17.76
C ARG A 135 -28.62 5.20 16.90
N PHE A 136 -28.14 5.69 15.76
CA PHE A 136 -28.95 6.44 14.81
C PHE A 136 -30.04 5.59 14.13
N GLU A 137 -29.85 4.28 13.92
CA GLU A 137 -30.91 3.39 13.41
C GLU A 137 -32.16 3.37 14.31
N ASN A 138 -32.00 3.63 15.61
CA ASN A 138 -33.13 3.65 16.54
C ASN A 138 -33.97 4.94 16.44
N LEU A 139 -33.43 6.00 15.84
CA LEU A 139 -34.13 7.27 15.63
C LEU A 139 -34.90 7.31 14.30
N LEU A 140 -34.61 6.39 13.39
CA LEU A 140 -35.20 6.36 12.05
C LEU A 140 -36.58 5.70 12.06
N SER A 141 -37.52 6.31 11.34
CA SER A 141 -38.82 5.70 11.07
C SER A 141 -38.70 4.49 10.13
N ILE A 142 -39.74 3.66 10.06
CA ILE A 142 -39.80 2.51 9.14
C ILE A 142 -39.64 2.97 7.68
N ASP A 143 -40.29 4.07 7.30
CA ASP A 143 -40.20 4.64 5.96
C ASP A 143 -38.80 5.17 5.65
N GLU A 144 -38.15 5.82 6.61
CA GLU A 144 -36.78 6.32 6.46
C GLU A 144 -35.78 5.16 6.32
N LYS A 145 -35.96 4.07 7.06
CA LYS A 145 -35.17 2.84 6.91
C LYS A 145 -35.35 2.23 5.51
N ALA A 146 -36.59 2.16 5.02
CA ALA A 146 -36.88 1.66 3.67
C ALA A 146 -36.23 2.54 2.58
N ILE A 147 -36.24 3.87 2.74
CA ILE A 147 -35.54 4.80 1.84
C ILE A 147 -34.03 4.54 1.84
N ILE A 148 -33.42 4.33 3.01
CA ILE A 148 -31.98 4.04 3.12
C ILE A 148 -31.64 2.71 2.47
N GLU A 149 -32.44 1.65 2.66
CA GLU A 149 -32.22 0.36 2.00
C GLU A 149 -32.33 0.47 0.47
N LYS A 150 -33.34 1.18 -0.05
CA LYS A 150 -33.42 1.50 -1.48
C LYS A 150 -32.19 2.24 -1.99
N ALA A 151 -31.65 3.17 -1.20
CA ALA A 151 -30.42 3.87 -1.56
C ALA A 151 -29.17 2.97 -1.50
N ARG A 152 -29.15 1.95 -0.62
CA ARG A 152 -28.06 0.95 -0.53
C ARG A 152 -28.05 0.03 -1.76
N THR A 153 -29.21 -0.38 -2.28
CA THR A 153 -29.30 -1.25 -3.47
C THR A 153 -28.86 -0.55 -4.75
N LEU A 154 -29.10 0.76 -4.89
CA LEU A 154 -28.65 1.57 -6.04
C LEU A 154 -27.14 1.85 -6.06
N LYS A 155 -26.40 1.47 -5.02
CA LYS A 155 -24.98 1.83 -4.89
C LYS A 155 -24.13 1.01 -5.87
N PRO A 156 -23.42 1.66 -6.82
CA PRO A 156 -22.62 0.94 -7.79
C PRO A 156 -21.42 0.25 -7.12
N GLU A 157 -21.07 -0.93 -7.62
CA GLU A 157 -19.97 -1.73 -7.08
C GLU A 157 -18.63 -0.98 -7.07
N ARG A 158 -17.83 -1.19 -6.02
CA ARG A 158 -16.56 -0.48 -5.86
C ARG A 158 -15.48 -1.04 -6.78
N ILE A 159 -15.13 -0.28 -7.82
CA ILE A 159 -13.99 -0.60 -8.70
C ILE A 159 -12.67 -0.18 -8.05
N LYS A 160 -11.76 -1.15 -7.87
CA LYS A 160 -10.41 -0.95 -7.32
C LYS A 160 -9.38 -0.91 -8.45
N GLY A 161 -8.41 0.01 -8.37
CA GLY A 161 -7.31 0.16 -9.32
C GLY A 161 -7.48 1.30 -10.33
N LYS A 162 -6.36 1.86 -10.81
CA LYS A 162 -6.35 2.96 -11.81
C LYS A 162 -6.70 2.46 -13.21
N LYS A 163 -6.17 1.29 -13.60
CA LYS A 163 -6.39 0.67 -14.92
C LYS A 163 -7.87 0.30 -15.15
N THR A 164 -8.48 -0.39 -14.21
CA THR A 164 -9.90 -0.78 -14.24
C THR A 164 -10.84 0.43 -14.24
N LYS A 165 -10.52 1.50 -13.51
CA LYS A 165 -11.27 2.77 -13.58
C LYS A 165 -11.10 3.47 -14.93
N GLY A 166 -9.92 3.40 -15.53
CA GLY A 166 -9.63 3.95 -16.84
C GLY A 166 -10.38 3.22 -17.96
N ALA A 167 -10.54 1.90 -17.81
CA ALA A 167 -11.21 1.02 -18.75
C ALA A 167 -12.76 1.15 -18.77
N LEU A 168 -13.35 1.96 -17.88
CA LEU A 168 -14.78 2.20 -17.90
C LEU A 168 -15.18 2.99 -19.15
N THR A 169 -16.24 2.52 -19.82
CA THR A 169 -16.84 3.23 -20.95
C THR A 169 -17.43 4.57 -20.47
N PRO A 170 -17.62 5.55 -21.37
CA PRO A 170 -18.31 6.80 -21.05
C PRO A 170 -19.70 6.55 -20.44
N GLU A 171 -20.46 5.60 -21.00
CA GLU A 171 -21.79 5.18 -20.53
C GLU A 171 -21.76 4.63 -19.10
N GLN A 172 -20.82 3.73 -18.79
CA GLN A 172 -20.65 3.22 -17.42
C GLN A 172 -20.27 4.34 -16.43
N LYS A 173 -19.56 5.38 -16.89
CA LYS A 173 -19.24 6.54 -16.04
C LYS A 173 -20.46 7.42 -15.82
N THR A 174 -21.33 7.59 -16.81
CA THR A 174 -22.56 8.39 -16.67
C THR A 174 -23.58 7.68 -15.79
N GLU A 175 -23.85 6.39 -16.01
CA GLU A 175 -24.74 5.57 -15.17
C GLU A 175 -24.35 5.63 -13.70
N ARG A 176 -23.05 5.48 -13.40
CA ARG A 176 -22.55 5.55 -12.02
C ARG A 176 -22.72 6.94 -11.41
N LYS A 177 -22.56 8.01 -12.20
CA LYS A 177 -22.82 9.38 -11.74
C LYS A 177 -24.30 9.58 -11.45
N GLU A 178 -25.18 9.09 -12.32
CA GLU A 178 -26.64 9.16 -12.18
C GLU A 178 -27.12 8.40 -10.95
N ALA A 179 -26.64 7.17 -10.74
CA ALA A 179 -26.90 6.41 -9.53
C ALA A 179 -26.52 7.20 -8.26
N HIS A 180 -25.34 7.85 -8.26
CA HIS A 180 -24.94 8.71 -7.14
C HIS A 180 -25.81 9.96 -6.95
N ILE A 181 -26.40 10.50 -8.03
CA ILE A 181 -27.36 11.62 -7.95
C ILE A 181 -28.68 11.13 -7.38
N GLN A 182 -29.20 9.99 -7.86
CA GLN A 182 -30.45 9.39 -7.38
C GLN A 182 -30.37 9.04 -5.88
N ILE A 183 -29.27 8.41 -5.45
CA ILE A 183 -28.99 8.12 -4.04
C ILE A 183 -29.06 9.41 -3.19
N ARG A 184 -28.43 10.50 -3.66
CA ARG A 184 -28.47 11.79 -2.95
C ARG A 184 -29.88 12.37 -2.90
N LYS A 185 -30.67 12.25 -3.96
CA LYS A 185 -32.07 12.70 -3.99
C LYS A 185 -32.92 11.92 -2.98
N LEU A 186 -32.79 10.59 -2.96
CA LEU A 186 -33.51 9.71 -2.03
C LEU A 186 -33.19 10.01 -0.56
N LEU A 187 -31.91 10.25 -0.24
CA LEU A 187 -31.49 10.48 1.14
C LEU A 187 -31.71 11.93 1.60
N LYS A 188 -31.98 12.87 0.70
CA LYS A 188 -32.13 14.30 1.03
C LYS A 188 -33.20 14.58 2.10
N PRO A 189 -34.40 13.97 2.06
CA PRO A 189 -35.42 14.15 3.10
C PRO A 189 -34.95 13.63 4.46
N VAL A 190 -34.37 12.43 4.51
CA VAL A 190 -33.83 11.83 5.74
C VAL A 190 -32.74 12.73 6.36
N VAL A 191 -31.84 13.26 5.54
CA VAL A 191 -30.81 14.22 5.98
C VAL A 191 -31.42 15.52 6.51
N LYS A 192 -32.52 15.99 5.90
CA LYS A 192 -33.21 17.22 6.35
C LYS A 192 -33.87 17.01 7.71
N ASN A 193 -34.53 15.87 7.91
CA ASN A 193 -35.23 15.53 9.15
C ASN A 193 -34.26 15.39 10.33
N HIS A 194 -33.14 14.71 10.11
CA HIS A 194 -32.17 14.36 11.16
C HIS A 194 -30.90 15.21 11.12
N LYS A 195 -31.01 16.45 10.64
CA LYS A 195 -29.83 17.29 10.37
C LYS A 195 -29.02 17.56 11.63
N LYS A 196 -29.69 17.85 12.75
CA LYS A 196 -29.04 18.20 14.02
C LYS A 196 -28.25 17.01 14.58
N GLU A 197 -28.83 15.84 14.56
CA GLU A 197 -28.23 14.58 15.01
C GLU A 197 -27.02 14.23 14.14
N LEU A 198 -27.15 14.38 12.82
CA LEU A 198 -26.06 14.13 11.88
C LEU A 198 -24.91 15.14 12.01
N ASP A 199 -25.21 16.40 12.32
CA ASP A 199 -24.21 17.44 12.60
C ASP A 199 -23.43 17.13 13.89
N ILE A 200 -24.12 16.70 14.95
CA ILE A 200 -23.50 16.27 16.21
C ILE A 200 -22.57 15.09 15.93
N ILE A 201 -23.06 14.04 15.27
CA ILE A 201 -22.26 12.86 14.93
C ILE A 201 -21.03 13.25 14.11
N GLN A 202 -21.17 14.16 13.14
CA GLN A 202 -20.04 14.63 12.34
C GLN A 202 -19.00 15.39 13.18
N SER A 203 -19.43 16.19 14.15
CA SER A 203 -18.54 17.00 14.99
C SER A 203 -17.73 16.16 15.99
N GLU A 204 -18.27 15.04 16.46
CA GLU A 204 -17.60 14.09 17.35
C GLU A 204 -16.59 13.19 16.62
N MET A 205 -16.58 13.20 15.28
CA MET A 205 -15.62 12.42 14.50
C MET A 205 -14.22 13.03 14.59
N PRO A 206 -13.15 12.23 14.77
CA PRO A 206 -11.79 12.75 14.71
C PRO A 206 -11.56 13.55 13.44
N ALA A 207 -11.05 14.77 13.62
CA ALA A 207 -10.81 15.70 12.54
C ALA A 207 -9.91 15.03 11.49
N LYS A 208 -10.42 14.90 10.26
CA LYS A 208 -9.54 14.55 9.14
C LYS A 208 -8.64 15.74 8.87
N GLU A 209 -7.35 15.58 9.13
CA GLU A 209 -6.31 16.50 8.68
C GLU A 209 -6.59 16.89 7.22
N PRO A 210 -6.85 18.18 6.94
CA PRO A 210 -7.17 18.62 5.60
C PRO A 210 -5.94 18.43 4.72
N LYS A 211 -6.08 17.70 3.61
CA LYS A 211 -4.97 17.52 2.66
C LYS A 211 -4.74 18.74 1.78
N SER A 212 -5.69 19.70 1.80
CA SER A 212 -5.58 21.02 1.18
C SER A 212 -6.68 21.97 1.68
N SER A 213 -6.48 23.28 1.51
CA SER A 213 -7.45 24.34 1.84
C SER A 213 -8.79 24.21 1.08
N ASN A 214 -8.76 23.68 -0.15
CA ASN A 214 -9.95 23.46 -0.98
C ASN A 214 -10.88 22.33 -0.49
N GLU A 215 -10.43 21.46 0.43
CA GLU A 215 -11.29 20.40 0.99
C GLU A 215 -12.28 20.91 2.06
N LYS A 216 -12.08 22.11 2.64
CA LYS A 216 -12.94 22.60 3.74
C LYS A 216 -14.40 22.84 3.30
N LYS A 217 -14.66 23.33 2.08
CA LYS A 217 -16.01 23.68 1.60
C LYS A 217 -16.85 22.50 1.05
N LYS A 218 -16.22 21.39 0.64
CA LYS A 218 -16.91 20.19 0.09
C LYS A 218 -17.26 19.12 1.15
N LYS A 219 -16.94 19.33 2.43
CA LYS A 219 -16.94 18.29 3.48
C LYS A 219 -18.33 17.89 4.00
N ASN A 220 -19.33 18.77 4.05
CA ASN A 220 -20.56 18.49 4.82
C ASN A 220 -21.50 17.47 4.16
N ASN A 221 -21.88 17.66 2.88
CA ASN A 221 -22.86 16.76 2.25
C ASN A 221 -22.32 15.35 1.96
N GLY A 222 -21.00 15.18 1.83
CA GLY A 222 -20.39 13.89 1.54
C GLY A 222 -20.32 12.95 2.75
N PHE A 223 -20.42 13.49 3.97
CA PHE A 223 -20.41 12.71 5.21
C PHE A 223 -21.76 12.03 5.43
N TYR A 224 -22.87 12.78 5.45
CA TYR A 224 -24.20 12.24 5.75
C TYR A 224 -24.59 11.09 4.80
N THR A 225 -24.43 11.29 3.48
CA THR A 225 -24.73 10.23 2.50
C THR A 225 -23.89 8.98 2.76
N LYS A 226 -22.62 9.12 3.14
CA LYS A 226 -21.78 7.95 3.46
C LYS A 226 -22.24 7.27 4.73
N PHE A 227 -22.50 8.05 5.79
CA PHE A 227 -22.95 7.56 7.09
C PHE A 227 -24.27 6.77 6.97
N LEU A 228 -25.28 7.31 6.30
CA LEU A 228 -26.57 6.64 6.10
C LEU A 228 -26.42 5.31 5.34
N LEU A 229 -25.50 5.25 4.37
CA LEU A 229 -25.23 4.06 3.57
C LEU A 229 -24.26 3.04 4.24
N MET A 230 -23.83 3.28 5.48
CA MET A 230 -23.07 2.29 6.26
C MET A 230 -24.01 1.19 6.76
N LYS A 231 -23.51 -0.05 6.78
CA LYS A 231 -24.09 -1.17 7.50
C LYS A 231 -23.28 -1.40 8.75
#